data_AF-A0A397L3U9-F1
#
_entry.id   AF-A0A397L3U9-F1
#
_cell.length_a   1.000
_cell.length_b   1.000
_cell.length_c   1.000
_cell.angle_alpha   90.00
_cell.angle_beta   90.00
_cell.angle_gamma   90.00
#
_symmetry.space_group_name_H-M   'P 1'
#
loop_
_entity.id
_entity.type
_entity.pdbx_description
1 polymer ?
#
loop_
_entity_poly.entity_id
_entity_poly.type
_entity_poly.pdbx_seq_one_letter_code
_entity_poly.pdbx_strand_id
1 'polypeptide(L)' 'MSFSIIVDPDERVPTELKKAIMQARTDKKLTQSQLAQIINEKPQVIQEYESGKAIPNQQILSKLERALGAKLRGKK' A
#
# COMPACT_ATOMS: atom_id res chain seq x y z
N MET A 1 22.93 -20.09 15.39
CA MET A 1 23.20 -19.16 14.27
C MET A 1 21.86 -18.66 13.78
N SER A 2 21.48 -17.47 14.24
CA SER A 2 20.17 -16.86 13.99
C SER A 2 20.08 -16.45 12.52
N PHE A 3 19.15 -17.05 11.79
CA PHE A 3 18.77 -16.62 10.44
C PHE A 3 18.14 -15.24 10.56
N SER A 4 18.96 -14.19 10.46
CA SER A 4 18.46 -12.83 10.29
C SER A 4 17.86 -12.76 8.90
N ILE A 5 16.53 -12.78 8.85
CA ILE A 5 15.71 -12.44 7.69
C ILE A 5 15.98 -10.96 7.40
N ILE A 6 17.09 -10.69 6.71
CA ILE A 6 17.35 -9.39 6.10
C ILE A 6 16.38 -9.33 4.94
N VAL A 7 15.20 -8.74 5.17
CA VAL A 7 14.27 -8.42 4.10
C VAL A 7 14.92 -7.29 3.32
N ASP A 8 15.52 -7.62 2.18
CA ASP A 8 16.22 -6.68 1.32
C ASP A 8 15.33 -5.45 1.00
N PRO A 9 15.89 -4.23 0.96
CA PRO A 9 15.11 -3.01 0.74
C PRO A 9 14.42 -2.96 -0.64
N ASP A 10 14.80 -3.85 -1.57
CA ASP A 10 14.26 -3.94 -2.93
C ASP A 10 12.90 -4.68 -3.00
N GLU A 11 12.59 -5.55 -2.04
CA GLU A 11 11.30 -6.27 -1.99
C GLU A 11 10.17 -5.47 -1.33
N ARG A 12 10.43 -4.23 -0.92
CA ARG A 12 9.47 -3.41 -0.17
C ARG A 12 8.66 -2.51 -1.09
N VAL A 13 7.54 -2.02 -0.57
CA VAL A 13 6.69 -1.06 -1.28
C VAL A 13 7.52 0.14 -1.79
N PRO A 14 7.57 0.37 -3.12
CA PRO A 14 8.39 1.44 -3.69
C PRO A 14 7.85 2.82 -3.32
N THR A 15 8.73 3.81 -3.35
CA THR A 15 8.40 5.19 -2.95
C THR A 15 7.28 5.81 -3.78
N GLU A 16 7.13 5.39 -5.04
CA GLU A 16 6.02 5.81 -5.90
C GLU A 16 4.68 5.26 -5.43
N LEU A 17 4.63 3.98 -5.04
CA LEU A 17 3.39 3.34 -4.60
C LEU A 17 2.88 3.96 -3.29
N LYS A 18 3.75 4.18 -2.30
CA LYS A 18 3.34 4.81 -1.03
C LYS A 18 2.80 6.23 -1.26
N LYS A 19 3.41 7.00 -2.18
CA LYS A 19 2.92 8.33 -2.56
C LYS A 19 1.56 8.25 -3.25
N ALA A 20 1.37 7.29 -4.16
CA ALA A 20 0.12 7.10 -4.87
C ALA A 20 -1.02 6.70 -3.93
N ILE A 21 -0.77 5.81 -2.97
CA ILE A 21 -1.75 5.42 -1.94
C ILE A 21 -2.14 6.65 -1.10
N MET A 22 -1.16 7.43 -0.65
CA MET A 22 -1.41 8.63 0.16
C MET A 22 -2.22 9.68 -0.62
N GLN A 23 -1.87 9.94 -1.89
CA GLN A 23 -2.61 10.86 -2.75
C GLN A 23 -4.04 10.39 -2.97
N ALA A 24 -4.24 9.13 -3.35
CA ALA A 24 -5.57 8.62 -3.63
C ALA A 24 -6.45 8.54 -2.37
N ARG A 25 -5.83 8.29 -1.20
CA ARG A 25 -6.51 8.38 0.10
C ARG A 25 -7.02 9.80 0.37
N THR A 26 -6.17 10.81 0.14
CA THR A 26 -6.53 12.22 0.28
C THR A 26 -7.62 12.64 -0.71
N ASP A 27 -7.51 12.21 -1.96
CA ASP A 27 -8.48 12.50 -3.03
C ASP A 27 -9.88 11.95 -2.68
N LYS A 28 -9.94 10.70 -2.21
CA LYS A 28 -11.19 10.08 -1.77
C LYS A 28 -11.64 10.47 -0.36
N LYS A 29 -10.86 11.26 0.38
CA LYS A 29 -11.10 11.60 1.79
C LYS A 29 -11.37 10.36 2.66
N LEU A 30 -10.72 9.24 2.34
CA LEU A 30 -10.85 7.99 3.09
C LEU A 30 -9.83 7.95 4.23
N THR A 31 -10.21 7.33 5.35
CA THR A 31 -9.25 7.02 6.42
C THR A 31 -8.56 5.69 6.12
N GLN A 32 -7.40 5.42 6.73
CA GLN A 32 -6.70 4.14 6.59
C GLN A 32 -7.61 2.96 6.90
N SER A 33 -8.42 3.07 7.96
CA SER A 33 -9.38 2.05 8.36
C SER A 33 -10.48 1.84 7.32
N GLN A 34 -11.02 2.91 6.74
CA GLN A 34 -12.04 2.79 5.69
C GLN A 34 -11.45 2.16 4.44
N LEU A 35 -10.25 2.59 4.02
CA LEU A 35 -9.56 1.98 2.88
C LEU A 35 -9.30 0.49 3.12
N ALA A 36 -8.82 0.13 4.31
CA ALA A 36 -8.59 -1.24 4.72
C ALA A 36 -9.88 -2.07 4.69
N GLN A 37 -10.99 -1.54 5.19
CA GLN A 37 -12.31 -2.20 5.12
C GLN A 37 -12.76 -2.42 3.67
N ILE A 38 -12.59 -1.44 2.77
CA ILE A 38 -12.97 -1.58 1.36
C ILE A 38 -12.18 -2.71 0.69
N ILE A 39 -10.87 -2.80 0.95
CA ILE A 39 -10.04 -3.86 0.38
C ILE A 39 -10.05 -5.17 1.22
N ASN A 40 -10.86 -5.23 2.28
CA ASN A 40 -10.90 -6.36 3.21
C ASN A 40 -9.51 -6.73 3.75
N GLU A 41 -8.73 -5.72 4.16
CA GLU A 41 -7.43 -5.86 4.82
C GLU A 41 -7.45 -5.19 6.19
N LYS A 42 -6.36 -5.37 6.94
CA LYS A 42 -6.18 -4.69 8.23
C LYS A 42 -5.65 -3.26 8.02
N PRO A 43 -6.06 -2.29 8.87
CA PRO A 43 -5.55 -0.92 8.80
C PRO A 43 -4.02 -0.84 8.98
N GLN A 44 -3.45 -1.76 9.76
CA GLN A 44 -2.02 -1.89 9.94
C GLN A 44 -1.29 -2.17 8.62
N VAL A 45 -1.87 -3.00 7.74
CA VAL A 45 -1.29 -3.29 6.43
C VAL A 45 -1.21 -2.00 5.61
N ILE A 46 -2.30 -1.24 5.51
CA ILE A 46 -2.29 0.06 4.80
C ILE A 46 -1.20 1.00 5.35
N GLN A 47 -1.07 1.09 6.67
CA GLN A 47 -0.04 1.91 7.32
C GLN A 47 1.38 1.46 6.97
N GLU A 48 1.63 0.16 6.91
CA GLU A 48 2.93 -0.40 6.51
C GLU A 48 3.21 -0.15 5.01
N TYR A 49 2.19 -0.18 4.15
CA TYR A 49 2.29 0.17 2.74
C TYR A 49 2.62 1.67 2.58
N GLU A 50 1.93 2.56 3.29
CA GLU A 50 2.23 4.00 3.29
C GLU A 50 3.63 4.30 3.87
N SER A 51 4.11 3.48 4.81
CA SER A 51 5.46 3.60 5.39
C SER A 51 6.57 2.98 4.54
N GLY A 52 6.23 2.20 3.49
CA GLY A 52 7.22 1.45 2.72
C GLY A 52 7.85 0.26 3.46
N LYS A 53 7.20 -0.23 4.52
CA LYS A 53 7.64 -1.41 5.30
C LYS A 53 6.93 -2.68 4.87
N ALA A 54 5.76 -2.56 4.27
CA ALA A 54 4.99 -3.71 3.82
C ALA A 54 5.63 -4.39 2.60
N ILE A 55 5.36 -5.69 2.50
CA ILE A 55 5.65 -6.49 1.31
C ILE A 55 4.52 -6.24 0.30
N PRO A 56 4.83 -5.80 -0.93
CA PRO A 56 3.85 -5.54 -1.97
C PRO A 56 3.21 -6.85 -2.42
N ASN A 57 1.92 -7.01 -2.13
CA ASN A 57 1.10 -8.13 -2.55
C ASN A 57 0.24 -7.70 -3.75
N GLN A 58 0.36 -8.42 -4.87
CA GLN A 58 -0.40 -8.12 -6.09
C GLN A 58 -1.93 -8.12 -5.87
N GLN A 59 -2.44 -8.92 -4.93
CA GLN A 59 -3.86 -8.91 -4.58
C GLN A 59 -4.25 -7.59 -3.92
N ILE A 60 -3.46 -7.12 -2.95
CA ILE A 60 -3.70 -5.85 -2.25
C ILE A 60 -3.59 -4.69 -3.22
N LEU A 61 -2.59 -4.70 -4.10
CA LEU A 61 -2.44 -3.70 -5.17
C LEU A 61 -3.68 -3.62 -6.05
N SER A 62 -4.14 -4.76 -6.56
CA SER A 62 -5.33 -4.83 -7.43
C SER A 62 -6.60 -4.32 -6.71
N LYS A 63 -6.74 -4.64 -5.42
CA LYS A 63 -7.85 -4.14 -4.60
C LYS A 63 -7.72 -2.65 -4.32
N LEU A 64 -6.53 -2.16 -4.03
CA LEU A 64 -6.26 -0.74 -3.80
C LEU A 64 -6.56 0.08 -5.07
N GLU A 65 -6.12 -0.37 -6.24
CA GLU A 65 -6.45 0.30 -7.52
C GLU A 65 -7.96 0.39 -7.75
N ARG A 66 -8.73 -0.66 -7.40
CA ARG A 66 -10.19 -0.66 -7.48
C ARG A 66 -10.85 0.23 -6.42
N ALA A 67 -10.44 0.09 -5.18
CA ALA A 67 -10.98 0.83 -4.03
C ALA A 67 -10.73 2.33 -4.16
N LEU A 68 -9.52 2.69 -4.59
CA LEU A 68 -9.10 4.06 -4.78
C LEU A 68 -9.52 4.60 -6.16
N GLY A 69 -9.85 3.73 -7.12
CA GLY A 69 -10.18 4.14 -8.49
C GLY A 69 -9.06 4.92 -9.19
N ALA A 70 -7.86 4.91 -8.59
CA ALA A 70 -6.70 5.64 -9.04
C ALA A 70 -5.68 4.62 -9.55
N LYS A 71 -5.12 4.87 -10.74
CA LYS A 71 -3.97 4.11 -11.20
C LYS A 71 -2.80 4.46 -10.29
N LEU A 72 -2.49 3.55 -9.36
CA LEU A 72 -1.36 3.68 -8.45
C LEU A 72 -0.01 3.60 -9.19
N ARG A 73 -0.04 3.26 -10.47
CA ARG A 73 1.05 3.46 -11.44
C ARG A 73 0.84 4.80 -12.12
N GLY A 74 1.66 5.78 -11.76
CA GLY A 74 1.60 7.14 -12.30
C GLY A 74 1.49 7.14 -13.83
N LYS A 75 0.39 7.67 -14.34
CA LYS A 75 0.35 8.19 -15.70
C LYS A 75 0.13 9.69 -15.61
N LYS A 76 1.24 10.42 -15.65
CA LYS A 76 1.36 11.55 -16.56
C LYS A 76 2.71 11.44 -17.25
#